data_AF-K5ZYE0-F1
#
_entry.id   AF-K5ZYE0-F1
#
_cell.length_a   1.000
_cell.length_b   1.000
_cell.length_c   1.000
_cell.angle_alpha   90.00
_cell.angle_beta   90.00
_cell.angle_gamma   90.00
#
_symmetry.space_group_name_H-M   'P 1'
#
loop_
_entity.id
_entity.type
_entity.pdbx_description
1 polymer ?
#
loop_
_entity_poly.entity_id
_entity_poly.type
_entity_poly.pdbx_seq_one_letter_code
_entity_poly.pdbx_strand_id
1 'polypeptide(L)'
;MELNKEKNKTTISVNLKRRQGTDNNRETALYLQVIYRRKVRQISLPYKLHEDEWDENRQLAIVPPGCLPERYLYLMEINQKTSEEKQRMQTVITRLPKNKEITADMIIESYKALLRGNTFIAYIEQIIKQFAAEDRNASVRHYRSLHNSFLKYLPTENILLNDIDEELIKKYESWLIERKLHPNTVSFYMRNLKAL
;
A
#
# COMPACT_ATOMS: atom_id res chain seq x y z
N MET A 1 -2.12 -46.45 22.93
CA MET A 1 -1.08 -45.44 22.62
C MET A 1 -1.25 -45.06 21.15
N GLU A 2 -2.33 -44.39 20.74
CA GLU A 2 -2.61 -42.96 21.03
C GLU A 2 -1.32 -42.14 21.11
N LEU A 3 -0.93 -41.52 19.99
CA LEU A 3 -0.88 -40.06 19.80
C LEU A 3 0.02 -39.77 18.59
N ASN A 4 -0.58 -39.56 17.42
CA ASN A 4 0.02 -38.64 16.44
C ASN A 4 -1.12 -37.85 15.78
N LYS A 5 -1.77 -37.07 16.65
CA LYS A 5 -2.67 -35.98 16.31
C LYS A 5 -1.92 -34.93 15.47
N GLU A 6 -2.63 -34.31 14.52
CA GLU A 6 -2.42 -32.95 14.01
C GLU A 6 -1.29 -32.66 12.98
N LYS A 7 -1.28 -33.36 11.83
CA LYS A 7 -0.48 -32.94 10.65
C LYS A 7 -1.28 -32.43 9.45
N ASN A 8 -2.42 -31.77 9.67
CA ASN A 8 -3.14 -31.04 8.62
C ASN A 8 -3.46 -29.58 9.04
N LYS A 9 -2.44 -28.84 9.50
CA LYS A 9 -2.52 -27.38 9.54
C LYS A 9 -2.38 -26.90 8.10
N THR A 10 -3.46 -26.44 7.48
CA THR A 10 -3.43 -25.90 6.12
C THR A 10 -2.63 -24.59 6.13
N THR A 11 -1.31 -24.65 5.97
CA THR A 11 -0.42 -23.49 6.05
C THR A 11 -0.62 -22.59 4.84
N ILE A 12 -0.83 -21.30 5.08
CA ILE A 12 -0.80 -20.26 4.04
C ILE A 12 0.65 -19.86 3.84
N SER A 13 1.15 -19.94 2.61
CA SER A 13 2.50 -19.47 2.26
C SER A 13 2.40 -18.17 1.49
N VAL A 14 3.25 -17.20 1.85
CA VAL A 14 3.36 -15.90 1.18
C VAL A 14 4.80 -15.72 0.73
N ASN A 15 5.00 -15.49 -0.57
CA ASN A 15 6.31 -15.21 -1.15
C ASN A 15 6.28 -13.87 -1.87
N LEU A 16 7.37 -13.12 -1.80
CA LEU A 16 7.61 -11.99 -2.70
C LEU A 16 8.49 -12.47 -3.85
N LYS A 17 8.09 -12.16 -5.09
CA LYS A 17 8.78 -12.62 -6.30
C LYS A 17 8.85 -11.50 -7.34
N ARG A 18 9.86 -11.55 -8.20
CA ARG A 18 9.97 -10.72 -9.41
C ARG A 18 9.30 -11.42 -10.59
N ARG A 19 8.56 -10.69 -11.44
CA ARG A 19 8.05 -11.26 -12.70
C ARG A 19 9.22 -11.59 -13.63
N GLN A 20 9.12 -12.66 -14.40
CA GLN A 20 10.12 -12.91 -15.44
C GLN A 20 9.84 -12.01 -16.63
N GLY A 21 10.86 -11.26 -17.06
CA GLY A 21 10.86 -10.50 -18.31
C GLY A 21 11.41 -11.37 -19.43
N THR A 22 11.05 -11.05 -20.67
CA THR A 22 11.64 -11.67 -21.87
C THR A 22 13.05 -11.16 -22.15
N ASP A 23 13.42 -9.97 -21.64
CA ASP A 23 14.73 -9.36 -21.82
C ASP A 23 15.38 -9.10 -20.45
N ASN A 24 16.62 -9.54 -20.25
CA ASN A 24 17.37 -9.37 -19.00
C ASN A 24 17.52 -7.89 -18.58
N ASN A 25 17.48 -6.96 -19.54
CA ASN A 25 17.71 -5.53 -19.28
C ASN A 25 16.44 -4.74 -18.97
N ARG A 26 15.28 -5.40 -18.80
CA ARG A 26 14.01 -4.72 -18.53
C ARG A 26 13.64 -4.79 -17.05
N GLU A 27 13.25 -3.64 -16.50
CA GLU A 27 12.59 -3.59 -15.21
C GLU A 27 11.26 -4.35 -15.25
N THR A 28 11.05 -5.25 -14.28
CA THR A 28 9.80 -5.97 -14.14
C THR A 28 9.25 -5.85 -12.73
N ALA A 29 7.92 -5.88 -12.64
CA ALA A 29 7.23 -5.68 -11.38
C ALA A 29 7.42 -6.83 -10.41
N LEU A 30 7.50 -6.51 -9.12
CA LEU A 30 7.36 -7.46 -8.03
C LEU A 30 5.89 -7.89 -7.87
N TYR A 31 5.67 -9.05 -7.27
CA TYR A 31 4.36 -9.53 -6.88
C TYR A 31 4.40 -10.34 -5.58
N LEU A 32 3.34 -10.23 -4.79
CA LEU A 32 3.09 -11.15 -3.69
C LEU A 32 2.38 -12.39 -4.22
N GLN A 33 2.94 -13.56 -3.95
CA GLN A 33 2.35 -14.85 -4.22
C GLN A 33 1.75 -15.42 -2.93
N VAL A 34 0.46 -15.72 -2.95
CA VAL A 34 -0.25 -16.41 -1.87
C VAL A 34 -0.58 -17.82 -2.33
N ILE A 35 -0.13 -18.82 -1.57
CA ILE A 35 -0.41 -20.23 -1.82
C ILE A 35 -1.23 -20.77 -0.66
N TYR A 36 -2.42 -21.30 -0.98
CA TYR A 36 -3.29 -21.93 0.00
C TYR A 36 -4.09 -23.06 -0.65
N ARG A 37 -4.09 -24.25 -0.05
CA ARG A 37 -4.77 -25.46 -0.57
C ARG A 37 -4.48 -25.73 -2.06
N ARG A 38 -3.19 -25.67 -2.44
CA ARG A 38 -2.71 -25.85 -3.82
C ARG A 38 -3.22 -24.80 -4.83
N LYS A 39 -3.97 -23.78 -4.39
CA LYS A 39 -4.35 -22.64 -5.20
C LYS A 39 -3.32 -21.53 -5.03
N VAL A 40 -2.81 -21.03 -6.15
CA VAL A 40 -1.88 -19.91 -6.21
C VAL A 40 -2.64 -18.66 -6.64
N ARG A 41 -2.40 -17.56 -5.93
CA ARG A 41 -2.85 -16.22 -6.29
C ARG A 41 -1.70 -15.23 -6.23
N GLN A 42 -1.76 -14.20 -7.06
CA GLN A 42 -0.71 -13.21 -7.19
C GLN A 42 -1.32 -11.81 -7.09
N ILE A 43 -0.63 -10.92 -6.38
CA ILE A 43 -0.93 -9.49 -6.32
C ILE A 43 0.27 -8.76 -6.90
N SER A 44 0.07 -8.05 -7.99
CA SER A 44 1.12 -7.20 -8.56
C SER A 44 1.38 -6.02 -7.61
N LEU A 45 2.66 -5.72 -7.39
CA LEU A 45 3.10 -4.53 -6.68
C LEU A 45 3.61 -3.48 -7.69
N PRO A 46 3.60 -2.19 -7.35
CA PRO A 46 4.07 -1.13 -8.24
C PRO A 46 5.61 -1.05 -8.34
N TYR A 47 6.34 -1.77 -7.48
CA TYR A 47 7.80 -1.77 -7.44
C TYR A 47 8.39 -2.59 -8.57
N LYS A 48 9.38 -2.05 -9.29
CA LYS A 48 10.01 -2.72 -10.42
C LYS A 48 11.51 -2.82 -10.20
N LEU A 49 12.09 -3.96 -10.58
CA LEU A 49 13.52 -4.23 -10.43
C LEU A 49 14.09 -4.83 -11.71
N HIS A 50 15.38 -4.59 -11.95
CA HIS A 50 16.19 -5.38 -12.87
C HIS A 50 16.47 -6.77 -12.28
N GLU A 51 17.00 -7.66 -13.11
CA GLU A 51 17.27 -9.04 -12.69
C GLU A 51 18.44 -9.13 -11.71
N ASP A 52 19.48 -8.34 -11.93
CA ASP A 52 20.69 -8.23 -11.10
C ASP A 52 20.45 -7.48 -9.77
N GLU A 53 19.30 -6.84 -9.63
CA GLU A 53 18.85 -6.15 -8.42
C GLU A 53 17.99 -7.04 -7.50
N TRP A 54 17.76 -8.31 -7.84
CA TRP A 54 16.84 -9.17 -7.10
C TRP A 54 17.49 -10.47 -6.62
N ASP A 55 17.36 -10.75 -5.31
CA ASP A 55 17.74 -12.03 -4.71
C ASP A 55 16.49 -12.87 -4.44
N GLU A 56 16.25 -13.90 -5.26
CA GLU A 56 15.09 -14.79 -5.15
C GLU A 56 15.08 -15.62 -3.85
N ASN A 57 16.26 -15.97 -3.32
CA ASN A 57 16.37 -16.77 -2.10
C ASN A 57 16.02 -15.95 -0.86
N ARG A 58 16.52 -14.71 -0.81
CA ARG A 58 16.27 -13.77 0.28
C ARG A 58 14.95 -13.00 0.09
N GLN A 59 14.39 -13.01 -1.11
CA GLN A 59 13.21 -12.25 -1.52
C GLN A 59 13.32 -10.76 -1.18
N LEU A 60 14.42 -10.15 -1.61
CA LEU A 60 14.73 -8.73 -1.38
C LEU A 60 15.52 -8.13 -2.54
N ALA A 61 15.46 -6.81 -2.64
CA ALA A 61 16.27 -6.04 -3.56
C ALA A 61 17.73 -5.98 -3.06
N ILE A 62 18.68 -6.20 -3.96
CA ILE A 62 20.12 -6.09 -3.72
C ILE A 62 20.71 -4.94 -4.55
N VAL A 63 21.84 -4.40 -4.08
CA VAL A 63 22.54 -3.30 -4.75
C VAL A 63 23.70 -3.88 -5.58
N PRO A 64 23.62 -3.86 -6.91
CA PRO A 64 24.72 -4.31 -7.75
C PRO A 64 25.91 -3.33 -7.70
N PRO A 65 27.14 -3.78 -8.04
CA PRO A 65 28.30 -2.91 -8.13
C PRO A 65 28.07 -1.76 -9.14
N GLY A 66 28.52 -0.55 -8.80
CA GLY A 66 28.38 0.62 -9.68
C GLY A 66 26.98 1.25 -9.70
N CYS A 67 26.09 0.85 -8.78
CA CYS A 67 24.76 1.43 -8.64
C CYS A 67 24.81 2.94 -8.36
N LEU A 68 24.02 3.71 -9.11
CA LEU A 68 23.89 5.16 -8.93
C LEU A 68 23.21 5.50 -7.59
N PRO A 69 23.53 6.65 -6.97
CA PRO A 69 22.94 7.04 -5.69
C PRO A 69 21.41 7.06 -5.67
N GLU A 70 20.74 7.55 -6.72
CA GLU A 70 19.27 7.57 -6.75
C GLU A 70 18.69 6.16 -6.81
N ARG A 71 19.34 5.26 -7.58
CA ARG A 71 18.91 3.87 -7.68
C ARG A 71 19.16 3.11 -6.38
N TYR A 72 20.27 3.39 -5.70
CA TYR A 72 20.55 2.84 -4.37
C TYR A 72 19.43 3.18 -3.37
N LEU A 73 19.01 4.45 -3.31
CA LEU A 73 17.93 4.90 -2.43
C LEU A 73 16.62 4.18 -2.74
N TYR A 74 16.27 4.06 -4.03
CA TYR A 74 15.10 3.33 -4.48
C TYR A 74 15.11 1.86 -4.07
N LEU A 75 16.24 1.16 -4.21
CA LEU A 75 16.37 -0.25 -3.83
C LEU A 75 16.22 -0.45 -2.31
N MET A 76 16.74 0.47 -1.51
CA MET A 76 16.55 0.47 -0.05
C MET A 76 15.09 0.70 0.33
N GLU A 77 14.43 1.67 -0.32
CA GLU A 77 13.02 1.96 -0.09
C GLU A 77 12.13 0.76 -0.43
N ILE A 78 12.38 0.08 -1.56
CA ILE A 78 11.63 -1.14 -1.93
C ILE A 78 11.69 -2.20 -0.85
N ASN A 79 12.85 -2.41 -0.22
CA ASN A 79 12.99 -3.39 0.85
C ASN A 79 12.13 -3.04 2.07
N GLN A 80 12.05 -1.76 2.42
CA GLN A 80 11.14 -1.29 3.47
C GLN A 80 9.68 -1.50 3.06
N LYS A 81 9.27 -0.98 1.90
CA LYS A 81 7.88 -1.05 1.41
C LYS A 81 7.39 -2.49 1.26
N THR A 82 8.21 -3.37 0.71
CA THR A 82 7.84 -4.79 0.54
C THR A 82 7.78 -5.55 1.86
N SER A 83 8.58 -5.16 2.86
CA SER A 83 8.45 -5.66 4.23
C SER A 83 7.09 -5.26 4.84
N GLU A 84 6.68 -4.01 4.68
CA GLU A 84 5.35 -3.55 5.09
C GLU A 84 4.23 -4.32 4.38
N GLU A 85 4.38 -4.60 3.09
CA GLU A 85 3.39 -5.41 2.37
C GLU A 85 3.26 -6.83 2.92
N LYS A 86 4.39 -7.48 3.26
CA LYS A 86 4.40 -8.78 3.92
C LYS A 86 3.72 -8.71 5.30
N GLN A 87 3.97 -7.67 6.09
CA GLN A 87 3.33 -7.46 7.39
C GLN A 87 1.81 -7.22 7.27
N ARG A 88 1.38 -6.44 6.28
CA ARG A 88 -0.04 -6.24 5.96
C ARG A 88 -0.72 -7.56 5.61
N MET A 89 -0.10 -8.37 4.74
CA MET A 89 -0.61 -9.70 4.41
C MET A 89 -0.66 -10.62 5.64
N GLN A 90 0.36 -10.58 6.50
CA GLN A 90 0.37 -11.36 7.73
C GLN A 90 -0.78 -10.96 8.67
N THR A 91 -1.09 -9.65 8.75
CA THR A 91 -2.23 -9.14 9.52
C THR A 91 -3.57 -9.65 8.97
N VAL A 92 -3.70 -9.77 7.66
CA VAL A 92 -4.87 -10.40 7.04
C VAL A 92 -4.98 -11.85 7.48
N ILE A 93 -3.87 -12.61 7.36
CA ILE A 93 -3.82 -14.03 7.69
C ILE A 93 -4.19 -14.29 9.16
N THR A 94 -3.70 -13.46 10.10
CA THR A 94 -3.99 -13.63 11.53
C THR A 94 -5.45 -13.33 11.89
N ARG A 95 -6.13 -12.50 11.09
CA ARG A 95 -7.55 -12.14 11.29
C ARG A 95 -8.53 -13.08 10.58
N LEU A 96 -8.04 -14.06 9.83
CA LEU A 96 -8.93 -15.00 9.12
C LEU A 96 -9.75 -15.85 10.11
N PRO A 97 -11.04 -16.09 9.82
CA PRO A 97 -11.91 -16.89 10.67
C PRO A 97 -11.46 -18.35 10.68
N LYS A 98 -11.12 -18.89 11.86
CA LYS A 98 -10.64 -20.28 12.01
C LYS A 98 -11.69 -21.35 11.68
N ASN A 99 -12.98 -21.00 11.77
CA ASN A 99 -14.10 -21.95 11.67
C ASN A 99 -14.93 -21.78 10.38
N LYS A 100 -14.42 -21.04 9.39
CA LYS A 100 -15.09 -20.89 8.08
C LYS A 100 -14.23 -21.50 6.99
N GLU A 101 -14.86 -21.91 5.90
CA GLU A 101 -14.13 -22.27 4.70
C GLU A 101 -13.41 -21.04 4.15
N ILE A 102 -12.07 -21.07 4.22
CA ILE A 102 -11.20 -20.05 3.63
C ILE A 102 -10.81 -20.51 2.23
N THR A 103 -10.67 -19.55 1.32
CA THR A 103 -10.10 -19.76 -0.02
C THR A 103 -8.95 -18.78 -0.26
N ALA A 104 -8.06 -19.11 -1.21
CA ALA A 104 -7.00 -18.18 -1.59
C ALA A 104 -7.56 -16.82 -2.08
N ASP A 105 -8.68 -16.85 -2.81
CA ASP A 105 -9.37 -15.65 -3.29
C ASP A 105 -9.84 -14.75 -2.13
N MET A 106 -10.40 -15.34 -1.05
CA MET A 106 -10.82 -14.58 0.14
C MET A 106 -9.65 -13.90 0.84
N ILE A 107 -8.45 -14.51 0.85
CA ILE A 107 -7.24 -13.91 1.43
C ILE A 107 -6.85 -12.67 0.63
N ILE A 108 -6.83 -12.77 -0.71
CA ILE A 108 -6.52 -11.66 -1.61
C ILE A 108 -7.53 -10.52 -1.44
N GLU A 109 -8.82 -10.84 -1.40
CA GLU A 109 -9.86 -9.81 -1.22
C GLU A 109 -9.82 -9.16 0.16
N SER A 110 -9.47 -9.92 1.21
CA SER A 110 -9.27 -9.35 2.55
C SER A 110 -8.06 -8.42 2.60
N TYR A 111 -6.98 -8.76 1.90
CA TYR A 111 -5.83 -7.88 1.76
C TYR A 111 -6.16 -6.61 0.97
N LYS A 112 -6.84 -6.72 -0.18
CA LYS A 112 -7.32 -5.53 -0.91
C LYS A 112 -8.27 -4.67 -0.07
N ALA A 113 -9.14 -5.29 0.73
CA ALA A 113 -10.04 -4.58 1.63
C ALA A 113 -9.27 -3.82 2.73
N LEU A 114 -8.23 -4.45 3.31
CA LEU A 114 -7.34 -3.79 4.25
C LEU A 114 -6.66 -2.58 3.61
N LEU A 115 -6.13 -2.73 2.38
CA LEU A 115 -5.51 -1.61 1.66
C LEU A 115 -6.51 -0.47 1.43
N ARG A 116 -7.74 -0.77 0.99
CA ARG A 116 -8.82 0.24 0.81
C ARG A 116 -9.13 1.00 2.10
N GLY A 117 -9.15 0.30 3.24
CA GLY A 117 -9.38 0.92 4.55
C GLY A 117 -8.21 1.75 5.08
N ASN A 118 -6.99 1.46 4.61
CA ASN A 118 -5.76 2.14 5.02
C ASN A 118 -5.33 3.27 4.06
N THR A 119 -6.23 3.73 3.20
CA THR A 119 -5.94 4.83 2.27
C THR A 119 -6.04 6.17 2.95
N PHE A 120 -5.31 7.16 2.43
CA PHE A 120 -5.42 8.54 2.88
C PHE A 120 -6.85 9.09 2.75
N ILE A 121 -7.53 8.73 1.65
CA ILE A 121 -8.93 9.09 1.41
C ILE A 121 -9.86 8.46 2.46
N ALA A 122 -9.73 7.15 2.71
CA ALA A 122 -10.52 6.48 3.75
C ALA A 122 -10.26 7.04 5.14
N TYR A 123 -9.02 7.46 5.42
CA TYR A 123 -8.66 8.13 6.67
C TYR A 123 -9.38 9.47 6.83
N ILE A 124 -9.39 10.33 5.80
CA ILE A 124 -10.14 11.59 5.84
C ILE A 124 -11.64 11.32 6.02
N GLU A 125 -12.21 10.33 5.34
CA GLU A 125 -13.62 9.94 5.53
C GLU A 125 -13.92 9.52 6.98
N GLN A 126 -13.00 8.79 7.62
CA GLN A 126 -13.13 8.41 9.03
C GLN A 126 -13.13 9.64 9.95
N ILE A 127 -12.24 10.59 9.70
CA ILE A 127 -12.18 11.86 10.45
C ILE A 127 -13.47 12.67 10.26
N ILE A 128 -14.01 12.73 9.04
CA ILE A 128 -15.28 13.40 8.76
C ILE A 128 -16.41 12.75 9.56
N LYS A 129 -16.47 11.41 9.60
CA LYS A 129 -17.48 10.66 10.38
C LYS A 129 -17.34 10.93 11.87
N GLN A 130 -16.12 11.00 12.39
CA GLN A 130 -15.86 11.33 13.79
C GLN A 130 -16.35 12.74 14.13
N PHE A 131 -15.96 13.76 13.34
CA PHE A 131 -16.43 15.14 13.60
C PHE A 131 -17.93 15.31 13.43
N ALA A 132 -18.57 14.52 12.57
CA ALA A 132 -20.02 14.51 12.45
C ALA A 132 -20.68 13.94 13.71
N ALA A 133 -20.12 12.88 14.30
CA ALA A 133 -20.61 12.33 15.57
C ALA A 133 -20.40 13.28 16.77
N GLU A 134 -19.43 14.20 16.67
CA GLU A 134 -19.16 15.25 17.65
C GLU A 134 -19.91 16.57 17.37
N ASP A 135 -20.82 16.61 16.39
CA ASP A 135 -21.55 17.82 15.96
C ASP A 135 -20.67 19.01 15.49
N ARG A 136 -19.43 18.72 15.10
CA ARG A 136 -18.43 19.73 14.65
C ARG A 136 -18.61 20.08 13.17
N ASN A 137 -19.73 20.71 12.85
CA ASN A 137 -20.18 21.01 11.49
C ASN A 137 -19.16 21.81 10.65
N ALA A 138 -18.40 22.73 11.23
CA ALA A 138 -17.36 23.47 10.52
C ALA A 138 -16.20 22.55 10.08
N SER A 139 -15.71 21.69 10.98
CA SER A 139 -14.68 20.70 10.67
C SER A 139 -15.15 19.75 9.57
N VAL A 140 -16.39 19.24 9.68
CA VAL A 140 -16.99 18.36 8.65
C VAL A 140 -16.93 19.02 7.27
N ARG A 141 -17.31 20.30 7.15
CA ARG A 141 -17.24 21.03 5.88
C ARG A 141 -15.80 21.19 5.38
N HIS A 142 -14.86 21.52 6.26
CA HIS A 142 -13.48 21.73 5.87
C HIS A 142 -12.82 20.45 5.34
N TYR A 143 -12.97 19.34 6.07
CA TYR A 143 -12.39 18.07 5.66
C TYR A 143 -13.09 17.46 4.44
N ARG A 144 -14.40 17.68 4.25
CA ARG A 144 -15.09 17.33 2.99
C ARG A 144 -14.53 18.12 1.79
N SER A 145 -14.24 19.41 1.99
CA SER A 145 -13.63 20.22 0.93
C SER A 145 -12.23 19.71 0.58
N LEU A 146 -11.40 19.44 1.60
CA LEU A 146 -10.06 18.87 1.43
C LEU A 146 -10.12 17.52 0.69
N HIS A 147 -10.99 16.61 1.15
CA HIS A 147 -11.22 15.31 0.54
C HIS A 147 -11.53 15.41 -0.96
N ASN A 148 -12.51 16.25 -1.32
CA ASN A 148 -12.92 16.44 -2.71
C ASN A 148 -11.82 17.09 -3.57
N SER A 149 -11.00 17.96 -2.99
CA SER A 149 -9.85 18.56 -3.67
C SER A 149 -8.77 17.51 -3.94
N PHE A 150 -8.46 16.68 -2.95
CA PHE A 150 -7.44 15.63 -3.08
C PHE A 150 -7.85 14.55 -4.08
N LEU A 151 -9.13 14.17 -4.12
CA LEU A 151 -9.67 13.26 -5.15
C LEU A 151 -9.54 13.81 -6.58
N LYS A 152 -9.59 15.14 -6.76
CA LYS A 152 -9.37 15.76 -8.07
C LYS A 152 -7.89 15.80 -8.45
N TYR A 153 -7.01 15.93 -7.45
CA TYR A 153 -5.57 15.89 -7.66
C TYR A 153 -5.11 14.47 -8.04
N LEU A 154 -5.61 13.46 -7.34
CA LEU A 154 -5.21 12.08 -7.50
C LEU A 154 -6.43 11.16 -7.75
N PRO A 155 -6.98 11.18 -8.99
CA PRO A 155 -8.17 10.42 -9.34
C PRO A 155 -7.92 8.92 -9.50
N THR A 156 -6.67 8.52 -9.68
CA THR A 156 -6.23 7.13 -9.85
C THR A 156 -5.33 6.71 -8.70
N GLU A 157 -5.77 5.67 -8.02
CA GLU A 157 -5.06 4.91 -6.98
C GLU A 157 -5.10 5.49 -5.55
N ASN A 158 -5.74 4.67 -4.72
CA ASN A 158 -5.78 4.65 -3.28
C ASN A 158 -4.36 4.71 -2.66
N ILE A 159 -3.77 5.91 -2.54
CA ILE A 159 -2.52 6.10 -1.80
C ILE A 159 -2.73 5.65 -0.36
N LEU A 160 -1.89 4.73 0.10
CA LEU A 160 -1.91 4.28 1.49
C LEU A 160 -1.47 5.43 2.39
N LEU A 161 -2.01 5.48 3.60
CA LEU A 161 -1.67 6.53 4.56
C LEU A 161 -0.15 6.63 4.81
N ASN A 162 0.56 5.49 4.80
CA ASN A 162 2.01 5.41 4.98
C ASN A 162 2.82 5.87 3.75
N ASP A 163 2.17 6.04 2.60
CA ASP A 163 2.80 6.50 1.36
C ASP A 163 2.61 8.02 1.16
N ILE A 164 1.98 8.71 2.11
CA ILE A 164 1.95 10.18 2.13
C ILE A 164 3.29 10.69 2.66
N ASP A 165 4.06 11.34 1.78
CA ASP A 165 5.34 11.94 2.10
C ASP A 165 5.37 13.46 1.80
N GLU A 166 6.48 14.10 2.15
CA GLU A 166 6.67 15.54 1.93
C GLU A 166 6.63 15.90 0.43
N GLU A 167 7.12 15.03 -0.44
CA GLU A 167 7.16 15.27 -1.88
C GLU A 167 5.76 15.30 -2.47
N LEU A 168 4.89 14.34 -2.10
CA LEU A 168 3.50 14.31 -2.51
C LEU A 168 2.75 15.56 -2.02
N ILE A 169 2.99 15.99 -0.77
CA ILE A 169 2.39 17.20 -0.21
C ILE A 169 2.81 18.45 -1.02
N LYS A 170 4.10 18.57 -1.37
CA LYS A 170 4.62 19.67 -2.22
C LYS A 170 4.04 19.64 -3.63
N LYS A 171 3.89 18.45 -4.23
CA LYS A 171 3.27 18.30 -5.54
C LYS A 171 1.79 18.70 -5.50
N TYR A 172 1.07 18.35 -4.43
CA TYR A 172 -0.31 18.78 -4.22
C TYR A 172 -0.42 20.31 -4.07
N GLU A 173 0.47 20.94 -3.30
CA GLU A 173 0.51 22.41 -3.17
C GLU A 173 0.75 23.09 -4.52
N SER A 174 1.73 22.60 -5.28
CA SER A 174 2.05 23.12 -6.61
C SER A 174 0.85 23.00 -7.55
N TRP A 175 0.16 21.86 -7.54
CA TRP A 175 -1.06 21.64 -8.32
C TRP A 175 -2.19 22.62 -7.95
N LEU A 176 -2.35 22.95 -6.65
CA LEU A 176 -3.33 23.96 -6.22
C LEU A 176 -2.99 25.35 -6.78
N ILE A 177 -1.71 25.72 -6.77
CA ILE A 177 -1.21 27.01 -7.28
C ILE A 177 -1.38 27.09 -8.80
N GLU A 178 -1.04 26.03 -9.54
CA GLU A 178 -1.18 25.94 -11.00
C GLU A 178 -2.64 26.11 -11.45
N ARG A 179 -3.59 25.67 -10.63
CA ARG A 179 -5.03 25.89 -10.84
C ARG A 179 -5.49 27.33 -10.55
N LYS A 180 -4.55 28.24 -10.27
CA LYS A 180 -4.80 29.66 -9.97
C LYS A 180 -5.77 29.88 -8.81
N LEU A 181 -5.75 28.98 -7.83
CA LEU A 181 -6.51 29.19 -6.60
C LEU A 181 -5.92 30.35 -5.82
N HIS A 182 -6.78 31.12 -5.14
CA HIS A 182 -6.33 32.24 -4.31
C HIS A 182 -5.41 31.73 -3.19
N PRO A 183 -4.34 32.46 -2.81
CA PRO A 183 -3.41 32.04 -1.76
C PRO A 183 -4.07 31.62 -0.44
N ASN A 184 -5.18 32.28 -0.07
CA ASN A 184 -5.99 31.91 1.10
C ASN A 184 -6.61 30.50 0.98
N THR A 185 -7.02 30.10 -0.22
CA THR A 185 -7.58 28.77 -0.48
C THR A 185 -6.50 27.70 -0.47
N VAL A 186 -5.32 27.98 -1.05
CA VAL A 186 -4.15 27.08 -0.96
C VAL A 186 -3.77 26.88 0.51
N SER A 187 -3.59 27.98 1.25
CA SER A 187 -3.28 27.96 2.69
C SER A 187 -4.34 27.22 3.51
N PHE A 188 -5.61 27.34 3.14
CA PHE A 188 -6.69 26.60 3.76
C PHE A 188 -6.51 25.08 3.58
N TYR A 189 -6.25 24.59 2.36
CA TYR A 189 -6.05 23.16 2.14
C TYR A 189 -4.81 22.65 2.86
N MET A 190 -3.67 23.36 2.76
CA MET A 190 -2.43 22.95 3.40
C MET A 190 -2.54 22.93 4.93
N ARG A 191 -3.26 23.88 5.54
CA ARG A 191 -3.49 23.88 7.00
C ARG A 191 -4.35 22.71 7.45
N ASN A 192 -5.42 22.39 6.73
CA ASN A 192 -6.26 21.25 7.07
C ASN A 192 -5.51 19.93 6.83
N LEU A 193 -4.70 19.84 5.78
CA LEU A 193 -3.84 18.68 5.50
C LEU A 193 -2.80 18.46 6.60
N LYS A 194 -2.16 19.52 7.10
CA LYS A 194 -1.18 19.47 8.20
C LYS A 194 -1.81 19.10 9.55
N ALA A 195 -3.12 19.27 9.70
CA ALA A 195 -3.84 18.96 10.94
C ALA A 195 -4.38 17.52 10.99
N LEU A 196 -4.25 16.77 9.88
CA LEU A 196 -4.46 15.31 9.82
C LEU A 196 -3.30 14.58 10.48
#